data_AF-A0A817QD49-F1
#
_entry.id   AF-A0A817QD49-F1
#
_cell.length_a   1.000
_cell.length_b   1.000
_cell.length_c   1.000
_cell.angle_alpha   90.00
_cell.angle_beta   90.00
_cell.angle_gamma   90.00
#
_symmetry.space_group_name_H-M   'P 1'
#
loop_
_entity.id
_entity.type
_entity.pdbx_description
1 polymer ?
#
loop_
_entity_poly.entity_id
_entity_poly.type
_entity_poly.pdbx_seq_one_letter_code
_entity_poly.pdbx_strand_id
1 'polypeptide(L)'
;MKKNTLSRATSMNARSSDLIADGLSNTNVAEKQIDGIIELREFDIPYHSRVCIDLKINIGLCSRSQNQLVLKPDLIEQPELIILAFDIECTKMRLKFPTHASDQIKLRQKNQ
;
A
#
# COMPACT_ATOMS: atom_id res chain seq x y z
N MET A 1 -35.61 -15.38 -44.91
CA MET A 1 -35.43 -16.83 -45.18
C MET A 1 -34.02 -17.06 -45.73
N LYS A 2 -33.37 -18.11 -45.22
CA LYS A 2 -32.20 -18.86 -45.76
C LYS A 2 -30.78 -18.30 -45.58
N LYS A 3 -29.96 -19.22 -45.04
CA LYS A 3 -28.52 -19.24 -44.74
C LYS A 3 -27.71 -19.35 -46.03
N ASN A 4 -26.41 -19.02 -46.00
CA ASN A 4 -25.27 -19.82 -46.54
C ASN A 4 -24.00 -18.95 -46.70
N THR A 5 -22.97 -19.12 -45.86
CA THR A 5 -21.84 -20.09 -45.92
C THR A 5 -20.67 -19.66 -46.81
N LEU A 6 -19.48 -20.13 -46.42
CA LEU A 6 -18.22 -20.26 -47.20
C LEU A 6 -17.31 -19.03 -47.19
N SER A 7 -15.99 -19.14 -47.26
CA SER A 7 -14.99 -20.12 -46.80
C SER A 7 -13.65 -19.47 -47.13
N ARG A 8 -12.76 -19.42 -46.14
CA ARG A 8 -11.29 -19.32 -46.21
C ARG A 8 -10.64 -19.46 -47.60
N ALA A 9 -9.77 -18.52 -47.95
CA ALA A 9 -8.72 -18.69 -48.95
C ALA A 9 -7.36 -18.23 -48.40
N THR A 10 -6.35 -19.03 -48.74
CA THR A 10 -4.97 -19.09 -48.28
C THR A 10 -4.04 -18.18 -49.11
N SER A 11 -2.92 -17.73 -48.54
CA SER A 11 -1.56 -17.78 -49.14
C SER A 11 -0.70 -16.52 -48.92
N MET A 12 0.35 -16.73 -48.11
CA MET A 12 1.71 -16.17 -48.15
C MET A 12 2.06 -15.11 -49.20
N ASN A 13 2.72 -14.02 -48.79
CA ASN A 13 4.15 -13.80 -49.09
C ASN A 13 4.71 -12.58 -48.35
N ALA A 14 5.87 -12.75 -47.68
CA ALA A 14 6.62 -11.68 -47.06
C ALA A 14 7.22 -10.76 -48.14
N ARG A 15 6.95 -9.46 -48.07
CA ARG A 15 7.66 -8.44 -48.83
C ARG A 15 8.14 -7.36 -47.88
N SER A 16 9.46 -7.26 -47.87
CA SER A 16 10.38 -6.28 -47.32
C SER A 16 10.04 -4.82 -47.69
N SER A 17 8.90 -4.32 -47.22
CA SER A 17 8.48 -2.92 -47.36
C SER A 17 8.09 -2.26 -46.04
N ASP A 18 8.17 -2.96 -44.91
CA ASP A 18 7.68 -2.46 -43.62
C ASP A 18 8.62 -1.45 -42.92
N LEU A 19 9.67 -0.96 -43.62
CA LEU A 19 10.57 0.09 -43.12
C LEU A 19 10.13 1.51 -43.52
N ILE A 20 9.00 1.68 -44.20
CA ILE A 20 8.47 3.02 -44.57
C ILE A 20 7.00 3.12 -44.17
N ALA A 21 6.74 3.31 -42.87
CA ALA A 21 5.46 3.84 -42.38
C ALA A 21 5.64 4.52 -41.01
N ASP A 22 6.72 5.28 -40.87
CA ASP A 22 7.10 6.00 -39.64
C ASP A 22 6.30 7.31 -39.47
N GLY A 23 4.97 7.26 -39.60
CA GLY A 23 4.21 8.51 -39.65
C GLY A 23 2.69 8.50 -39.46
N LEU A 24 2.06 7.43 -38.95
CA LEU A 24 0.59 7.45 -38.86
C LEU A 24 -0.02 6.56 -37.75
N SER A 25 0.35 6.77 -36.47
CA SER A 25 -0.50 6.53 -35.30
C SER A 25 0.31 6.64 -34.00
N ASN A 26 0.28 7.79 -33.33
CA ASN A 26 0.85 7.92 -31.99
C ASN A 26 0.17 7.01 -30.95
N THR A 27 -0.98 6.42 -31.28
CA THR A 27 -1.71 5.47 -30.43
C THR A 27 -1.06 4.08 -30.41
N ASN A 28 -0.58 3.57 -31.55
CA ASN A 28 0.02 2.23 -31.64
C ASN A 28 1.38 2.12 -30.93
N VAL A 29 2.08 3.25 -30.75
CA VAL A 29 3.37 3.27 -30.02
C VAL A 29 3.13 3.23 -28.52
N ALA A 30 2.16 3.98 -28.01
CA ALA A 30 1.78 3.97 -26.60
C ALA A 30 1.21 2.62 -26.15
N GLU A 31 0.36 2.00 -26.97
CA GLU A 31 -0.20 0.66 -26.69
C GLU A 31 0.91 -0.41 -26.62
N LYS A 32 1.85 -0.40 -27.58
CA LYS A 32 3.03 -1.29 -27.56
C LYS A 32 3.95 -1.07 -26.36
N GLN A 33 4.00 0.15 -25.81
CA GLN A 33 4.82 0.46 -24.63
C GLN A 33 4.21 -0.09 -23.34
N ILE A 34 2.88 -0.14 -23.24
CA ILE A 34 2.17 -0.71 -22.09
C ILE A 34 2.37 -2.22 -22.03
N ASP A 35 2.43 -2.89 -23.18
CA ASP A 35 2.71 -4.33 -23.28
C ASP A 35 4.11 -4.72 -22.77
N GLY A 36 5.02 -3.75 -22.61
CA GLY A 36 6.35 -3.96 -22.04
C GLY A 36 6.38 -3.92 -20.50
N ILE A 37 5.29 -3.51 -19.84
CA ILE A 37 5.19 -3.47 -18.38
C ILE A 37 4.81 -4.87 -17.88
N ILE A 38 5.74 -5.52 -17.18
CA ILE A 38 5.54 -6.88 -16.66
C ILE A 38 4.70 -6.85 -15.39
N GLU A 39 5.10 -6.05 -14.40
CA GLU A 39 4.45 -5.99 -13.09
C GLU A 39 4.79 -4.69 -12.33
N LEU A 40 3.91 -4.29 -11.39
CA LEU A 40 4.20 -3.25 -10.42
C LEU A 40 4.78 -3.87 -9.15
N ARG A 41 5.88 -3.29 -8.68
CA ARG A 41 6.58 -3.72 -7.47
C ARG A 41 6.40 -2.70 -6.37
N GLU A 42 6.26 -3.18 -5.14
CA GLU A 42 6.26 -2.35 -3.93
C GLU A 42 5.14 -1.29 -3.92
N PHE A 43 4.05 -1.56 -4.63
CA PHE A 43 2.90 -0.66 -4.75
C PHE A 43 2.10 -0.53 -3.44
N ASP A 44 2.27 -1.49 -2.53
CA ASP A 44 1.58 -1.59 -1.25
C ASP A 44 2.36 -0.97 -0.08
N ILE A 45 3.53 -0.39 -0.34
CA ILE A 45 4.36 0.22 0.70
C ILE A 45 3.76 1.57 1.12
N PRO A 46 3.35 1.75 2.39
CA PRO A 46 2.85 3.03 2.88
C PRO A 46 3.89 4.14 2.75
N TYR A 47 3.45 5.37 2.45
CA TYR A 47 4.34 6.52 2.26
C TYR A 47 5.29 6.75 3.45
N HIS A 48 4.78 6.66 4.69
CA HIS A 48 5.62 6.84 5.88
C HIS A 48 6.72 5.77 5.99
N SER A 49 6.42 4.52 5.63
CA SER A 49 7.40 3.44 5.64
C SER A 49 8.48 3.67 4.59
N ARG A 50 8.10 4.06 3.38
CA ARG A 50 9.05 4.41 2.31
C ARG A 50 10.02 5.51 2.76
N VAL A 51 9.48 6.62 3.26
CA VAL A 51 10.30 7.75 3.74
C VAL A 51 11.25 7.32 4.86
N CYS A 52 10.78 6.52 5.82
CA CYS A 52 11.62 6.03 6.91
C CYS A 52 12.75 5.10 6.42
N ILE A 53 12.47 4.23 5.44
CA ILE A 53 13.46 3.33 4.85
C ILE A 53 14.52 4.13 4.08
N ASP A 54 14.08 5.00 3.17
CA ASP A 54 14.97 5.74 2.27
C ASP A 54 15.88 6.71 3.06
N LEU A 55 15.33 7.38 4.08
CA LEU A 55 16.06 8.33 4.92
C LEU A 55 16.72 7.70 6.15
N LYS A 56 16.61 6.37 6.32
CA LYS A 56 17.14 5.61 7.47
C LYS A 56 16.71 6.19 8.83
N ILE A 57 15.44 6.61 8.93
CA ILE A 57 14.87 7.18 10.15
C ILE A 57 14.27 6.05 10.98
N ASN A 58 14.83 5.82 12.17
CA ASN A 58 14.33 4.84 13.14
C ASN A 58 13.75 5.54 14.37
N ILE A 59 12.62 5.03 14.85
CA ILE A 59 12.01 5.48 16.11
C ILE A 59 12.98 5.19 17.26
N GLY A 60 13.09 6.12 18.21
CA GLY A 60 13.94 5.97 19.39
C GLY A 60 15.41 6.38 19.19
N LEU A 61 15.85 6.61 17.94
CA LEU A 61 17.20 7.08 17.61
C LEU A 61 17.19 8.44 16.90
N CYS A 62 16.02 9.05 16.71
CA CYS A 62 15.89 10.34 16.04
C CYS A 62 15.59 11.45 17.04
N SER A 63 16.19 12.62 16.81
CA SER A 63 15.95 13.83 17.60
C SER A 63 15.49 14.94 16.67
N ARG A 64 14.47 15.68 17.09
CA ARG A 64 13.98 16.83 16.32
C ARG A 64 14.87 18.03 16.62
N SER A 65 15.56 18.54 15.60
CA SER A 65 16.31 19.80 15.66
C SER A 65 15.79 20.73 14.57
N GLN A 66 15.39 21.95 14.92
CA GLN A 66 15.02 23.00 13.95
C GLN A 66 14.12 22.51 12.80
N ASN A 67 13.05 21.77 13.14
CA ASN A 67 12.08 21.17 12.22
C ASN A 67 12.58 20.03 11.32
N GLN A 68 13.81 19.55 11.50
CA GLN A 68 14.34 18.37 10.82
C GLN A 68 14.53 17.21 11.80
N LEU A 69 14.26 16.00 11.33
CA LEU A 69 14.59 14.77 12.05
C LEU A 69 16.07 14.45 11.78
N VAL A 70 16.87 14.49 12.85
CA VAL A 70 18.29 14.14 12.78
C VAL A 70 18.46 12.79 13.46
N LEU A 71 19.07 11.83 12.74
CA LEU A 71 19.47 10.56 13.32
C LEU A 71 20.60 10.81 14.32
N LYS A 72 20.42 10.33 15.55
CA LYS A 72 21.41 10.33 16.62
C LYS A 72 21.77 8.88 16.95
N PRO A 73 22.76 8.29 16.26
CA PRO A 73 23.19 6.91 16.52
C PRO A 73 23.81 6.75 17.92
N ASP A 74 24.31 7.84 18.49
CA ASP A 74 24.95 7.86 19.81
C ASP A 74 23.93 7.93 20.97
N LEU A 75 22.63 7.96 20.66
CA LEU A 75 21.58 7.95 21.68
C LEU A 75 21.43 6.53 22.23
N ILE A 76 22.12 6.25 23.34
CA ILE A 76 22.09 4.96 24.04
C ILE A 76 20.98 4.94 25.10
N GLU A 77 20.69 6.09 25.70
CA GLU A 77 19.72 6.21 26.79
C GLU A 77 18.29 6.32 26.26
N GLN A 78 17.40 5.50 26.81
CA GLN A 78 15.98 5.55 26.48
C GLN A 78 15.34 6.77 27.16
N PRO A 79 14.49 7.53 26.46
CA PRO A 79 13.82 8.67 27.07
C PRO A 79 12.83 8.21 28.15
N GLU A 80 12.73 8.98 29.24
CA GLU A 80 11.71 8.75 30.27
C GLU A 80 10.34 9.17 29.74
N LEU A 81 9.48 8.18 29.44
CA LEU A 81 8.12 8.40 28.96
C LEU A 81 7.12 8.38 30.12
N ILE A 82 6.14 9.28 30.06
CA ILE A 82 4.96 9.21 30.94
C ILE A 82 4.02 8.16 30.36
N ILE A 83 3.96 6.98 30.99
CA ILE A 83 3.15 5.86 30.53
C ILE A 83 1.81 5.85 31.27
N LEU A 84 0.71 5.98 30.52
CA LEU A 84 -0.64 5.76 31.03
C LEU A 84 -1.17 4.42 30.54
N ALA A 85 -1.27 3.45 31.45
CA ALA A 85 -1.94 2.18 31.22
C ALA A 85 -3.26 2.14 31.99
N PHE A 86 -4.35 1.80 31.30
CA PHE A 86 -5.67 1.64 31.90
C PHE A 86 -6.31 0.34 31.45
N ASP A 87 -7.13 -0.22 32.34
CA ASP A 87 -7.90 -1.44 32.11
C ASP A 87 -9.34 -1.14 32.50
N ILE A 88 -10.29 -1.56 31.66
CA ILE A 88 -11.71 -1.33 31.90
C ILE A 88 -12.41 -2.67 32.08
N GLU A 89 -13.34 -2.71 33.02
CA GLU A 89 -14.24 -3.83 33.19
C GLU A 89 -15.63 -3.37 32.75
N CYS A 90 -16.44 -4.29 32.22
CA CYS A 90 -17.80 -3.99 31.82
C CYS A 90 -18.75 -5.02 32.43
N THR A 91 -20.02 -4.65 32.59
CA THR A 91 -21.04 -5.69 32.72
C THR A 91 -21.12 -6.50 31.42
N LYS A 92 -21.63 -7.73 31.53
CA LYS A 92 -22.04 -8.49 30.35
C LYS A 92 -23.18 -9.41 30.73
N MET A 93 -24.08 -9.65 29.78
CA MET A 93 -25.08 -10.69 29.94
C MET A 93 -24.44 -12.08 29.93
N ARG A 94 -25.08 -13.04 30.61
CA ARG A 94 -24.60 -14.43 30.62
C ARG A 94 -24.54 -14.96 29.19
N LEU A 95 -23.44 -15.65 28.88
CA LEU A 95 -23.17 -16.27 27.58
C LEU A 95 -23.17 -15.31 26.38
N LYS A 96 -23.10 -13.99 26.60
CA LYS A 96 -22.88 -13.00 25.54
C LYS A 96 -21.60 -12.20 25.79
N PHE A 97 -21.07 -11.63 24.71
CA PHE A 97 -20.04 -10.62 24.78
C PHE A 97 -20.63 -9.28 25.23
N PRO A 98 -19.84 -8.41 25.88
CA PRO A 98 -20.29 -7.07 26.26
C PRO A 98 -20.73 -6.27 25.04
N THR A 99 -21.82 -5.52 25.17
CA THR A 99 -22.32 -4.61 24.13
C THR A 99 -22.42 -3.18 24.66
N HIS A 100 -21.81 -2.22 23.96
CA HIS A 100 -21.74 -0.81 24.37
C HIS A 100 -23.10 -0.14 24.63
N ALA A 101 -24.17 -0.63 24.00
CA ALA A 101 -25.52 -0.07 24.14
C ALA A 101 -26.21 -0.46 25.46
N SER A 102 -25.88 -1.62 26.04
CA SER A 102 -26.59 -2.17 27.22
C SER A 102 -25.71 -2.33 28.44
N ASP A 103 -24.41 -2.54 28.25
CA ASP A 103 -23.48 -2.82 29.33
C ASP A 103 -22.79 -1.55 29.83
N GLN A 104 -22.70 -1.42 31.15
CA GLN A 104 -22.07 -0.27 31.79
C GLN A 104 -20.59 -0.53 32.05
N ILE A 105 -19.77 0.50 31.84
CA ILE A 105 -18.36 0.49 32.20
C ILE A 105 -18.27 0.50 33.73
N LYS A 106 -17.57 -0.49 34.27
CA LYS A 106 -17.15 -0.58 35.66
C LYS A 106 -15.69 -0.19 35.72
N LEU A 107 -15.42 0.98 36.29
CA LEU A 107 -14.05 1.34 36.62
C LEU A 107 -13.62 0.52 37.85
N ARG A 108 -12.49 -0.18 37.77
CA ARG A 108 -11.88 -0.81 38.94
C ARG A 108 -11.50 0.30 39.93
N GLN A 109 -12.16 0.37 41.08
CA GLN A 109 -11.64 1.12 42.21
C GLN A 109 -10.39 0.37 42.68
N LYS A 110 -9.20 0.94 42.46
CA LYS A 110 -7.98 0.47 43.12
C LYS A 110 -8.15 0.81 44.60
N ASN A 111 -8.60 -0.15 45.40
CA ASN A 111 -8.46 -0.06 46.84
C ASN A 111 -6.97 0.09 47.12
N GLN A 112 -6.61 1.20 47.76
CA GLN A 112 -5.29 1.39 48.36
C GLN A 112 -5.02 0.31 49.40
#